data_AF-A0A934GH43-F1
#
_entry.id   AF-A0A934GH43-F1
#
_cell.length_a   1.000
_cell.length_b   1.000
_cell.length_c   1.000
_cell.angle_alpha   90.00
_cell.angle_beta   90.00
_cell.angle_gamma   90.00
#
_symmetry.space_group_name_H-M   'P 1'
#
loop_
_entity.id
_entity.type
_entity.pdbx_description
1 polymer ?
#
loop_
_entity_poly.entity_id
_entity_poly.type
_entity_poly.pdbx_seq_one_letter_code
_entity_poly.pdbx_strand_id
1 'polypeptide(L)' 'MQFVEAHGVRIPQIGLGTMTLKGDICVQAVKTALQLGYRHLDTAA' A
#
# COMPACT_ATOMS: atom_id res chain seq x y z
N MET A 1 0.21 -13.59 -4.50
CA MET A 1 0.75 -12.55 -3.59
C MET A 1 1.42 -13.27 -2.43
N GLN A 2 2.68 -12.95 -2.12
CA GLN A 2 3.39 -13.51 -0.96
C GLN A 2 3.07 -12.69 0.29
N PHE A 3 3.11 -13.34 1.46
CA PHE A 3 2.75 -12.75 2.74
C PHE A 3 3.85 -13.03 3.78
N VAL A 4 3.97 -12.13 4.75
CA VAL A 4 4.66 -12.40 6.02
C VAL A 4 3.62 -12.53 7.13
N GLU A 5 3.90 -13.41 8.08
CA GLU A 5 3.14 -13.56 9.31
C GLU A 5 3.79 -12.72 10.41
N ALA A 6 3.04 -11.83 11.06
CA ALA A 6 3.50 -11.07 12.21
C ALA A 6 2.36 -10.96 13.22
N HIS A 7 2.59 -11.30 14.49
CA HIS A 7 1.58 -11.20 15.56
C HIS A 7 0.20 -11.81 15.21
N GLY A 8 0.18 -12.93 14.46
CA GLY A 8 -1.05 -13.60 14.04
C GLY A 8 -1.80 -12.95 12.87
N VAL A 9 -1.21 -11.94 12.22
CA VAL A 9 -1.75 -11.29 11.02
C VAL A 9 -0.87 -11.54 9.80
N ARG A 10 -1.56 -11.69 8.64
CA ARG A 10 -0.95 -11.87 7.32
C ARG A 10 -0.80 -10.54 6.62
N ILE A 11 0.44 -10.12 6.42
CA ILE A 11 0.77 -8.84 5.80
C ILE A 11 1.31 -9.12 4.39
N PRO A 12 0.78 -8.50 3.32
CA PRO A 12 1.36 -8.66 1.99
C PRO A 12 2.80 -8.14 1.95
N GLN A 13 3.71 -8.92 1.36
CA GLN A 13 5.15 -8.59 1.30
C GLN A 13 5.45 -7.34 0.47
N ILE A 14 4.60 -7.03 -0.51
CA ILE A 14 4.74 -5.87 -1.38
C ILE A 14 3.61 -4.89 -1.10
N GLY A 15 3.97 -3.62 -0.87
CA GLY A 15 3.05 -2.52 -0.63
C GLY A 15 3.44 -1.23 -1.36
N LEU A 16 2.52 -0.26 -1.34
CA LEU A 16 2.74 1.09 -1.84
C LEU A 16 2.99 2.04 -0.67
N GLY A 17 4.18 2.63 -0.61
CA GLY A 17 4.48 3.75 0.29
C GLY A 17 4.09 5.08 -0.35
N THR A 18 3.52 6.00 0.44
CA THR A 18 3.04 7.30 -0.05
C THR A 18 3.92 8.50 0.37
N MET A 19 5.11 8.26 0.91
CA MET A 19 5.99 9.35 1.33
C MET A 19 6.27 10.30 0.15
N THR A 20 6.22 11.62 0.40
CA THR A 20 6.33 12.74 -0.57
C THR A 20 5.14 12.97 -1.51
N LEU A 21 4.25 11.99 -1.72
CA LEU A 21 3.07 12.19 -2.56
C LEU A 21 2.06 13.10 -1.86
N LYS A 22 1.45 14.02 -2.61
CA LYS A 22 0.49 15.00 -2.09
C LYS A 22 -0.71 15.15 -3.04
N GLY A 23 -1.85 15.53 -2.47
CA GLY A 23 -3.08 15.83 -3.22
C GLY A 23 -3.47 14.76 -4.22
N ASP A 24 -3.86 15.19 -5.42
CA ASP A 24 -4.38 14.32 -6.47
C ASP A 24 -3.40 13.24 -6.92
N ILE A 25 -2.09 13.50 -6.87
CA ILE A 25 -1.07 12.50 -7.23
C ILE A 25 -1.13 11.33 -6.27
N CYS A 26 -1.26 11.58 -4.96
CA CYS A 26 -1.41 10.52 -3.96
C CYS A 26 -2.70 9.72 -4.21
N VAL A 27 -3.81 10.41 -4.49
CA VAL A 27 -5.11 9.78 -4.77
C VAL A 27 -5.02 8.86 -5.99
N GLN A 28 -4.45 9.33 -7.10
CA GLN A 28 -4.33 8.51 -8.32
C GLN A 28 -3.37 7.34 -8.13
N ALA A 29 -2.25 7.52 -7.41
CA ALA A 29 -1.31 6.46 -7.11
C ALA A 29 -1.97 5.34 -6.30
N VAL A 30 -2.69 5.68 -5.22
CA VAL A 30 -3.42 4.71 -4.39
C VAL A 30 -4.51 4.01 -5.19
N LYS A 31 -5.32 4.75 -5.96
CA LYS A 31 -6.39 4.18 -6.80
C LYS A 31 -5.83 3.17 -7.80
N THR A 32 -4.74 3.53 -8.47
CA THR A 32 -4.08 2.67 -9.46
C THR A 32 -3.51 1.42 -8.81
N ALA A 33 -2.83 1.55 -7.66
CA ALA A 33 -2.29 0.41 -6.93
C ALA A 33 -3.39 -0.57 -6.50
N LEU A 34 -4.53 -0.06 -6.02
CA LEU A 34 -5.68 -0.90 -5.67
C LEU A 34 -6.24 -1.66 -6.88
N GLN A 35 -6.34 -1.00 -8.05
CA GLN A 35 -6.75 -1.62 -9.32
C GLN A 35 -5.78 -2.70 -9.79
N LEU A 36 -4.47 -2.50 -9.58
CA LEU A 36 -3.42 -3.47 -9.89
C LEU A 36 -3.31 -4.62 -8.87
N GLY A 37 -4.08 -4.57 -7.77
CA GLY A 37 -4.15 -5.64 -6.78
C GLY A 37 -3.29 -5.45 -5.53
N TYR A 38 -2.69 -4.27 -5.31
CA TYR A 38 -2.02 -3.96 -4.06
C TYR A 38 -3.02 -3.98 -2.90
N ARG A 39 -2.60 -4.52 -1.75
CA ARG A 39 -3.40 -4.59 -0.52
C ARG A 39 -2.66 -4.12 0.73
N HIS A 40 -1.40 -3.75 0.58
CA HIS A 40 -0.60 -3.11 1.60
C HIS A 40 -0.36 -1.66 1.16
N LEU A 41 -0.88 -0.70 1.93
CA LEU A 41 -0.69 0.72 1.72
C LEU A 41 -0.02 1.29 2.97
N ASP A 42 1.09 2.02 2.79
CA ASP A 42 1.91 2.60 3.86
C ASP A 42 1.88 4.13 3.79
N THR A 43 1.59 4.77 4.93
CA THR A 43 1.41 6.22 5.05
C THR A 43 1.71 6.71 6.48
N ALA A 44 1.85 8.03 6.66
CA ALA A 44 2.12 8.67 7.95
C ALA A 44 1.59 10.12 7.99
N ALA A 45 1.33 10.64 9.20
CA ALA A 45 0.90 12.02 9.48
C ALA A 45 2.08 12.98 9.66
#